data_AF-A0A292RJZ0-F1
#
_entry.id   AF-A0A292RJZ0-F1
#
_cell.length_a   1.000
_cell.length_b   1.000
_cell.length_c   1.000
_cell.angle_alpha   90.00
_cell.angle_beta   90.00
_cell.angle_gamma   90.00
#
_symmetry.space_group_name_H-M   'P 1'
#
loop_
_entity.id
_entity.type
_entity.pdbx_description
1 polymer ?
#
loop_
_entity_poly.entity_id
_entity_poly.type
_entity_poly.pdbx_seq_one_letter_code
_entity_poly.pdbx_strand_id
1 'polypeptide(L)'
;MKYGCEDWDLWLSFVEKGFEVHRINEVLFHYRKSKTNTRSDEAFPHTDVIISGLFNNHINVFLENDEFYTRVFTDFSTKYKKYKKLFNNLLIAVIVEALVILAMIIID
;
A
#
# COMPACT_ATOMS: atom_id res chain seq x y z
N MET A 1 -6.51 -13.66 -2.74
CA MET A 1 -6.79 -13.21 -1.36
C MET A 1 -7.51 -14.31 -0.60
N LYS A 2 -7.31 -14.45 0.72
CA LYS A 2 -7.91 -15.55 1.52
C LYS A 2 -9.23 -15.15 2.22
N TYR A 3 -9.35 -13.89 2.61
CA TYR A 3 -10.43 -13.40 3.48
C TYR A 3 -11.30 -12.34 2.77
N GLY A 4 -11.36 -12.38 1.44
CA GLY A 4 -12.03 -11.35 0.64
C GLY A 4 -11.07 -10.35 0.01
N CYS A 5 -11.65 -9.34 -0.65
CA CYS A 5 -10.94 -8.29 -1.39
C CYS A 5 -10.16 -8.78 -2.63
N GLU A 6 -10.53 -9.92 -3.20
CA GLU A 6 -10.01 -10.41 -4.49
C GLU A 6 -10.28 -9.40 -5.62
N ASP A 7 -11.43 -8.75 -5.59
CA ASP A 7 -11.79 -7.69 -6.55
C ASP A 7 -10.76 -6.56 -6.50
N TRP A 8 -10.30 -6.19 -5.31
CA TRP A 8 -9.35 -5.09 -5.14
C TRP A 8 -7.95 -5.47 -5.62
N ASP A 9 -7.49 -6.67 -5.31
CA ASP A 9 -6.25 -7.27 -5.84
C ASP A 9 -6.26 -7.25 -7.39
N LEU A 10 -7.38 -7.66 -8.00
CA LEU A 10 -7.55 -7.58 -9.45
C LEU A 10 -7.46 -6.14 -9.99
N TRP A 11 -8.16 -5.19 -9.37
CA TRP A 11 -8.12 -3.79 -9.81
C TRP A 11 -6.71 -3.19 -9.73
N LEU A 12 -5.94 -3.51 -8.68
CA LEU A 12 -4.55 -3.06 -8.57
C LEU A 12 -3.69 -3.63 -9.69
N SER A 13 -3.89 -4.89 -10.08
CA SER A 13 -3.16 -5.49 -11.21
C SER A 13 -3.39 -4.77 -12.56
N PHE A 14 -4.55 -4.11 -12.74
CA PHE A 14 -4.80 -3.28 -13.91
C PHE A 14 -4.07 -1.95 -13.84
N VAL A 15 -4.06 -1.31 -12.66
CA VAL A 15 -3.31 -0.08 -12.43
C VAL A 15 -1.81 -0.31 -12.67
N GLU A 16 -1.24 -1.40 -12.18
CA GLU A 16 0.18 -1.76 -12.39
C GLU A 16 0.55 -1.92 -13.85
N LYS A 17 -0.37 -2.45 -14.66
CA LYS A 17 -0.15 -2.64 -16.09
C LYS A 17 -0.44 -1.38 -16.92
N GLY A 18 -0.76 -0.26 -16.26
CA GLY A 18 -1.03 1.02 -16.92
C GLY A 18 -2.37 1.07 -17.65
N PHE A 19 -3.35 0.23 -17.25
CA PHE A 19 -4.68 0.32 -17.85
C PHE A 19 -5.40 1.59 -17.39
N GLU A 20 -6.04 2.26 -18.35
CA GLU A 20 -6.98 3.34 -18.06
C GLU A 20 -8.37 2.76 -17.76
N VAL A 21 -8.93 3.16 -16.62
CA VAL A 21 -10.25 2.70 -16.17
C VAL A 21 -11.27 3.82 -16.36
N HIS A 22 -12.36 3.52 -17.07
CA HIS A 22 -13.47 4.43 -17.25
C HIS A 22 -14.64 4.04 -16.35
N ARG A 23 -15.14 4.99 -15.54
CA ARG A 23 -16.34 4.79 -14.73
C ARG A 23 -17.58 5.15 -15.54
N ILE A 24 -18.46 4.18 -15.72
CA ILE A 24 -19.78 4.42 -16.31
C ILE A 24 -20.62 5.25 -15.33
N ASN A 25 -21.14 6.40 -15.79
CA ASN A 25 -21.91 7.33 -14.99
C ASN A 25 -23.41 6.97 -14.95
N GLU A 26 -23.72 5.69 -14.75
CA GLU A 26 -25.07 5.16 -14.70
C GLU A 26 -25.19 4.08 -13.61
N VAL A 27 -26.38 3.91 -13.06
CA VAL A 27 -26.67 2.83 -12.10
C VAL A 27 -27.03 1.58 -12.89
N LEU A 28 -26.07 0.66 -13.03
CA LEU A 28 -26.28 -0.59 -13.78
C LEU A 28 -26.78 -1.75 -12.91
N PHE A 29 -26.52 -1.71 -11.60
CA PHE A 29 -26.85 -2.80 -10.68
C PHE A 29 -27.29 -2.27 -9.32
N HIS A 30 -28.16 -3.02 -8.65
CA HIS A 30 -28.49 -2.82 -7.25
C HIS A 30 -27.77 -3.85 -6.39
N TYR A 31 -27.05 -3.39 -5.37
CA TYR A 31 -26.42 -4.29 -4.41
C TYR A 31 -27.44 -4.90 -3.47
N ARG A 32 -27.27 -6.18 -3.16
CA ARG A 32 -28.00 -6.85 -2.08
C ARG A 32 -27.58 -6.24 -0.74
N LYS A 33 -28.56 -5.87 0.08
CA LYS A 33 -28.33 -5.38 1.45
C LYS A 33 -28.75 -6.48 2.44
N SER A 34 -27.81 -6.99 3.22
CA SER A 34 -28.08 -7.80 4.41
C SER A 34 -27.73 -6.97 5.65
N LYS A 35 -28.46 -7.18 6.75
CA LYS A 35 -28.18 -6.50 8.03
C LYS A 35 -27.08 -7.16 8.85
N THR A 36 -26.83 -8.45 8.62
CA THR A 36 -25.83 -9.26 9.34
C THR A 36 -25.27 -10.33 8.42
N ASN A 37 -24.14 -10.94 8.83
CA ASN A 37 -23.45 -12.01 8.09
C ASN A 37 -23.14 -11.60 6.64
N THR A 38 -22.72 -10.35 6.47
CA THR A 38 -22.22 -9.89 5.19
C THR A 38 -20.80 -10.41 4.96
N ARG A 39 -20.38 -10.48 3.69
CA ARG A 39 -18.96 -10.72 3.35
C ARG A 39 -18.03 -9.74 4.08
N SER A 40 -18.46 -8.50 4.27
CA SER A 40 -17.66 -7.49 4.97
C SER A 40 -17.48 -7.83 6.45
N ASP A 41 -18.54 -8.33 7.11
CA ASP A 41 -18.47 -8.74 8.52
C ASP A 41 -17.44 -9.87 8.73
N GLU A 42 -17.33 -10.79 7.77
CA GLU A 42 -16.33 -11.87 7.78
C GLU A 42 -14.91 -11.37 7.45
N ALA A 43 -14.78 -10.33 6.63
CA ALA A 43 -13.49 -9.78 6.22
C ALA A 43 -12.85 -8.86 7.27
N PHE A 44 -13.65 -8.08 8.02
CA PHE A 44 -13.13 -7.07 8.96
C PHE A 44 -12.15 -7.64 10.01
N PRO A 45 -12.37 -8.80 10.64
CA PRO A 45 -11.42 -9.38 11.58
C PRO A 45 -10.06 -9.73 10.97
N HIS A 46 -9.95 -9.79 9.65
CA HIS A 46 -8.76 -10.18 8.90
C HIS A 46 -8.16 -9.04 8.09
N THR A 47 -8.49 -7.79 8.45
CA THR A 47 -8.05 -6.59 7.73
C THR A 47 -6.53 -6.51 7.61
N ASP A 48 -5.79 -6.91 8.64
CA ASP A 48 -4.33 -6.95 8.64
C ASP A 48 -3.76 -7.92 7.59
N VAL A 49 -4.31 -9.13 7.52
CA VAL A 49 -3.91 -10.15 6.53
C VAL A 49 -4.27 -9.71 5.12
N ILE A 50 -5.45 -9.10 4.94
CA ILE A 50 -5.89 -8.55 3.66
C ILE A 50 -4.94 -7.43 3.21
N ILE A 51 -4.70 -6.43 4.07
CA ILE A 51 -3.82 -5.32 3.73
C ILE A 51 -2.42 -5.83 3.41
N SER A 52 -1.86 -6.73 4.23
CA SER A 52 -0.54 -7.31 3.96
C SER A 52 -0.49 -8.06 2.63
N GLY A 53 -1.54 -8.81 2.28
CA GLY A 53 -1.65 -9.48 0.98
C GLY A 53 -1.59 -8.50 -0.18
N LEU A 54 -2.37 -7.42 -0.13
CA LEU A 54 -2.38 -6.39 -1.17
C LEU A 54 -1.02 -5.71 -1.32
N PHE A 55 -0.35 -5.39 -0.21
CA PHE A 55 1.01 -4.81 -0.24
C PHE A 55 2.02 -5.76 -0.87
N ASN A 56 1.98 -7.04 -0.51
CA ASN A 56 2.93 -8.02 -1.03
C ASN A 56 2.72 -8.29 -2.51
N ASN A 57 1.46 -8.32 -2.96
CA ASN A 57 1.12 -8.59 -4.36
C ASN A 57 1.42 -7.39 -5.26
N HIS A 58 1.26 -6.17 -4.75
CA HIS A 58 1.26 -4.94 -5.56
C HIS A 58 2.21 -3.86 -5.02
N ILE A 59 3.38 -4.26 -4.49
CA ILE A 59 4.29 -3.35 -3.80
C ILE A 59 4.70 -2.14 -4.67
N ASN A 60 4.82 -2.35 -5.99
CA ASN A 60 5.24 -1.31 -6.92
C ASN A 60 4.23 -0.16 -6.98
N VAL A 61 2.92 -0.44 -6.96
CA VAL A 61 1.88 0.61 -6.93
C VAL A 61 2.08 1.57 -5.76
N PHE A 62 2.45 1.02 -4.60
CA PHE A 62 2.64 1.80 -3.39
C PHE A 62 3.97 2.56 -3.36
N LEU A 63 4.98 2.09 -4.08
CA LEU A 63 6.31 2.71 -4.15
C LEU A 63 6.41 3.79 -5.23
N GLU A 64 5.73 3.60 -6.36
CA GLU A 64 5.81 4.52 -7.51
C GLU A 64 5.00 5.80 -7.29
N ASN A 65 3.99 5.78 -6.40
CA ASN A 65 3.13 6.92 -6.15
C ASN A 65 2.87 7.13 -4.65
N ASP A 66 3.62 8.06 -4.06
CA ASP A 66 3.49 8.45 -2.65
C ASP A 66 2.08 8.95 -2.27
N GLU A 67 1.34 9.54 -3.21
CA GLU A 67 -0.04 9.98 -2.99
C GLU A 67 -1.02 8.81 -3.00
N PHE A 68 -0.70 7.70 -3.69
CA PHE A 68 -1.57 6.52 -3.74
C PHE A 68 -1.82 5.96 -2.35
N TYR A 69 -0.76 5.75 -1.56
CA TYR A 69 -0.88 5.30 -0.17
C TYR A 69 -1.77 6.25 0.64
N THR A 70 -1.56 7.57 0.50
CA THR A 70 -2.28 8.58 1.27
C THR A 70 -3.77 8.65 0.91
N ARG A 71 -4.12 8.48 -0.37
CA ARG A 71 -5.51 8.48 -0.86
C ARG A 71 -6.28 7.23 -0.42
N VAL A 72 -5.61 6.08 -0.38
CA VAL A 72 -6.23 4.78 -0.09
C VAL A 72 -6.32 4.52 1.41
N PHE A 73 -5.28 4.92 2.16
CA PHE A 73 -5.15 4.64 3.60
C PHE A 73 -5.08 5.93 4.41
N THR A 74 -6.08 6.80 4.25
CA THR A 74 -6.14 8.14 4.88
C THR A 74 -5.86 8.11 6.38
N ASP A 75 -6.35 7.10 7.10
CA ASP A 75 -6.20 6.95 8.56
C ASP A 75 -4.78 6.52 8.98
N PHE A 76 -3.99 5.94 8.08
CA PHE A 76 -2.61 5.52 8.34
C PHE A 76 -1.57 6.58 7.92
N SER A 77 -2.00 7.62 7.22
CA SER A 77 -1.13 8.62 6.60
C SER A 77 -0.21 9.34 7.59
N THR A 78 -0.70 9.69 8.79
CA THR A 78 0.10 10.41 9.81
C THR A 78 1.23 9.54 10.36
N LYS A 79 0.94 8.27 10.65
CA LYS A 79 1.91 7.31 11.19
C LYS A 79 2.95 6.93 10.13
N TYR A 80 2.50 6.70 8.90
CA TYR A 80 3.38 6.46 7.75
C TYR A 80 4.33 7.63 7.50
N LYS A 81 3.82 8.88 7.41
CA LYS A 81 4.66 10.08 7.21
C LYS A 81 5.73 10.23 8.30
N LYS A 82 5.38 9.95 9.56
CA LYS A 82 6.33 9.94 10.68
C LYS A 82 7.44 8.91 10.48
N TYR A 83 7.10 7.66 10.18
CA TYR A 83 8.12 6.61 10.02
C TYR A 83 8.95 6.77 8.75
N LYS A 84 8.37 7.24 7.64
CA LYS A 84 9.11 7.56 6.42
C LYS A 84 10.17 8.63 6.68
N LYS A 85 9.82 9.69 7.42
CA LYS A 85 10.78 10.72 7.84
C LYS A 85 11.91 10.14 8.71
N LEU A 86 11.57 9.30 9.68
CA LEU A 86 12.56 8.63 10.54
C LEU A 86 13.49 7.72 9.74
N PHE A 87 12.94 6.92 8.82
CA PHE A 87 13.70 6.04 7.95
C PHE A 87 14.66 6.83 7.05
N ASN A 88 14.19 7.91 6.42
CA ASN A 88 15.06 8.75 5.58
C ASN A 88 16.22 9.35 6.38
N ASN A 89 15.96 9.83 7.60
CA ASN A 89 17.01 10.35 8.47
C ASN A 89 18.03 9.27 8.84
N LEU A 90 17.56 8.06 9.18
CA LEU A 90 18.42 6.93 9.51
C LEU A 90 19.26 6.48 8.30
N LEU A 91 18.66 6.39 7.12
CA LEU A 91 19.33 6.01 5.88
C LEU A 91 20.47 6.96 5.54
N ILE A 92 20.25 8.28 5.67
CA ILE A 92 21.29 9.28 5.45
C ILE A 92 22.44 9.08 6.45
N ALA A 93 22.15 8.84 7.73
CA ALA A 93 23.18 8.59 8.73
C ALA A 93 24.03 7.36 8.39
N VAL A 94 23.40 6.25 8.00
CA VAL A 94 24.11 5.03 7.59
C VAL A 94 24.97 5.26 6.35
N ILE A 95 24.49 6.00 5.36
CA ILE A 95 25.27 6.34 4.16
C ILE A 95 26.49 7.18 4.52
N VAL A 96 26.32 8.20 5.36
CA VAL A 96 27.44 9.04 5.82
C VAL A 96 28.48 8.22 6.57
N GLU A 97 28.04 7.34 7.49
CA GLU A 97 28.93 6.45 8.23
C GLU A 97 29.70 5.50 7.30
N ALA A 98 29.02 4.88 6.34
CA ALA A 98 29.65 4.01 5.35
C ALA A 98 30.70 4.74 4.49
N LEU A 99 30.43 6.00 4.10
CA LEU A 99 31.38 6.84 3.37
C LEU A 99 32.62 7.20 4.19
N VAL A 100 32.45 7.47 5.50
CA VAL A 100 33.58 7.73 6.41
C VAL A 100 34.45 6.49 6.55
N ILE A 101 33.84 5.31 6.71
CA ILE A 101 34.57 4.02 6.78
C ILE A 101 35.35 3.77 5.48
N LEU A 102 34.72 3.97 4.32
CA LEU A 102 35.38 3.84 3.01
C LEU A 102 36.55 4.81 2.87
N ALA A 103 36.39 6.06 3.30
CA ALA A 103 37.48 7.05 3.26
C ALA A 103 38.66 6.63 4.15
N MET A 104 38.41 6.09 5.34
CA MET A 104 39.47 5.57 6.21
C MET A 104 40.23 4.41 5.54
N ILE A 105 39.52 3.46 4.93
CA ILE A 105 40.13 2.32 4.23
C ILE A 105 40.98 2.74 3.02
N ILE A 106 40.61 3.83 2.32
CA ILE A 106 41.35 4.33 1.15
C ILE A 106 42.60 5.12 1.54
N ILE A 107 42.59 5.73 2.72
CA ILE A 107 43.69 6.57 3.23
C ILE A 107 44.80 5.70 3.87
N ASP A 108 44.44 4.51 4.39
CA ASP A 108 45.37 3.47 4.85
C ASP A 108 45.99 2.66 3.70
#